data_AF-A0A349ZQ50-F1
#
_entry.id   AF-A0A349ZQ50-F1
#
_cell.length_a   1.000
_cell.length_b   1.000
_cell.length_c   1.000
_cell.angle_alpha   90.00
_cell.angle_beta   90.00
_cell.angle_gamma   90.00
#
_symmetry.space_group_name_H-M   'P 1'
#
loop_
_entity.id
_entity.type
_entity.pdbx_description
1 polymer ?
#
loop_
_entity_poly.entity_id
_entity_poly.type
_entity_poly.pdbx_seq_one_letter_code
_entity_poly.pdbx_strand_id
1 'polypeptide(L)'
;MGSIPKETILEKNYIMENVLPRLSSEDLIPSLSGKKIHTERFLDMALTYHVTIRQEALSDSLVSFVITEGMIENLLLDPSELSEKAVKNLASDYRITPLFDILKGFGLDTSKHQELFGQDPGAELLVATTANCMHGAALMLNTPILAEIHERLGAFIILPSSVHEFIAMPYKPEADIPALAEMVRTINNTELLERDRLSNSIYLFDGDKVIFP
;
A
#
# COMPACT_ATOMS: atom_id res chain seq x y z
N MET A 1 3.29 -33.43 -11.76
CA MET A 1 3.21 -31.96 -11.63
C MET A 1 1.75 -31.62 -11.41
N GLY A 2 1.35 -31.48 -10.15
CA GLY A 2 -0.06 -31.35 -9.76
C GLY A 2 -0.35 -29.89 -9.44
N SER A 3 -1.44 -29.36 -9.98
CA SER A 3 -2.06 -28.15 -9.43
C SER A 3 -2.37 -28.38 -7.95
N ILE A 4 -2.15 -27.38 -7.09
CA ILE A 4 -2.59 -27.45 -5.70
C ILE A 4 -4.11 -27.70 -5.70
N PRO A 5 -4.63 -28.74 -5.02
CA PRO A 5 -6.06 -29.00 -4.96
C PRO A 5 -6.83 -27.79 -4.45
N LYS A 6 -8.02 -27.56 -5.00
CA LYS A 6 -8.87 -26.42 -4.62
C LYS A 6 -9.24 -26.46 -3.14
N GLU A 7 -9.34 -27.66 -2.58
CA GLU A 7 -9.63 -27.88 -1.17
C GLU A 7 -8.50 -27.35 -0.28
N THR A 8 -7.24 -27.56 -0.68
CA THR A 8 -6.06 -27.16 0.09
C THR A 8 -5.90 -25.64 0.17
N ILE A 9 -6.21 -24.90 -0.90
CA ILE A 9 -6.09 -23.42 -0.90
C ILE A 9 -7.16 -22.71 -0.08
N LEU A 10 -8.23 -23.43 0.31
CA LEU A 10 -9.32 -22.92 1.15
C LEU A 10 -9.16 -23.32 2.62
N GLU A 11 -8.10 -24.02 2.98
CA GLU A 11 -7.79 -24.33 4.37
C GLU A 11 -7.31 -23.06 5.11
N LYS A 12 -7.73 -22.92 6.37
CA LYS A 12 -7.37 -21.76 7.22
C LYS A 12 -5.85 -21.53 7.22
N ASN A 13 -5.05 -22.57 7.41
CA ASN A 13 -3.58 -22.44 7.46
C ASN A 13 -3.01 -21.86 6.16
N TYR A 14 -3.44 -22.38 5.00
CA TYR A 14 -2.99 -21.88 3.71
C TYR A 14 -3.36 -20.41 3.51
N ILE A 15 -4.60 -20.04 3.84
CA ILE A 15 -5.08 -18.65 3.78
C ILE A 15 -4.18 -17.75 4.63
N MET A 16 -3.95 -18.09 5.90
CA MET A 16 -3.17 -17.25 6.82
C MET A 16 -1.70 -17.11 6.40
N GLU A 17 -1.13 -18.12 5.74
CA GLU A 17 0.25 -18.07 5.23
C GLU A 17 0.40 -17.24 3.94
N ASN A 18 -0.68 -17.05 3.17
CA ASN A 18 -0.62 -16.47 1.82
C ASN A 18 -1.54 -15.25 1.61
N VAL A 19 -2.24 -14.82 2.66
CA VAL A 19 -3.09 -13.63 2.63
C VAL A 19 -2.23 -12.36 2.62
N LEU A 20 -2.64 -11.40 1.81
CA LEU A 20 -2.06 -10.06 1.71
C LEU A 20 -3.17 -9.01 1.81
N PRO A 21 -2.89 -7.85 2.43
CA PRO A 21 -3.82 -6.74 2.49
C PRO A 21 -3.75 -5.98 1.17
N ARG A 22 -4.87 -5.40 0.76
CA ARG A 22 -4.93 -4.45 -0.36
C ARG A 22 -5.77 -3.27 0.05
N LEU A 23 -5.18 -2.09 -0.09
CA LEU A 23 -5.90 -0.83 0.00
C LEU A 23 -6.44 -0.46 -1.38
N SER A 24 -7.62 0.13 -1.39
CA SER A 24 -8.27 0.66 -2.60
C SER A 24 -9.14 1.85 -2.23
N SER A 25 -9.53 2.66 -3.23
CA SER A 25 -10.42 3.81 -3.01
C SER A 25 -11.70 3.42 -2.27
N GLU A 26 -12.15 4.28 -1.35
CA GLU A 26 -13.44 4.13 -0.68
C GLU A 26 -14.64 4.08 -1.65
N ASP A 27 -14.48 4.62 -2.86
CA ASP A 27 -15.50 4.57 -3.91
C ASP A 27 -15.85 3.12 -4.30
N LEU A 28 -14.95 2.17 -4.05
CA LEU A 28 -15.18 0.76 -4.32
C LEU A 28 -16.01 0.06 -3.23
N ILE A 29 -16.16 0.64 -2.03
CA ILE A 29 -16.84 0.00 -0.89
C ILE A 29 -18.25 -0.49 -1.27
N PRO A 30 -19.13 0.29 -1.92
CA PRO A 30 -20.47 -0.19 -2.30
C PRO A 30 -20.42 -1.43 -3.19
N SER A 31 -19.47 -1.49 -4.14
CA SER A 31 -19.29 -2.62 -5.06
C SER A 31 -18.72 -3.85 -4.33
N LEU A 32 -17.77 -3.64 -3.41
CA LEU A 32 -17.19 -4.70 -2.59
C LEU A 32 -18.24 -5.31 -1.66
N SER A 33 -19.03 -4.48 -0.98
CA SER A 33 -20.14 -4.92 -0.12
C SER A 33 -21.22 -5.67 -0.91
N GLY A 34 -21.57 -5.20 -2.11
CA GLY A 34 -22.52 -5.90 -2.99
C GLY A 34 -22.04 -7.31 -3.40
N LYS A 35 -20.74 -7.53 -3.44
CA LYS A 35 -20.10 -8.84 -3.71
C LYS A 35 -19.82 -9.65 -2.44
N LYS A 36 -20.20 -9.16 -1.25
CA LYS A 36 -19.91 -9.76 0.06
C LYS A 36 -18.41 -9.97 0.30
N ILE A 37 -17.58 -9.06 -0.20
CA ILE A 37 -16.14 -9.06 0.08
C ILE A 37 -15.93 -8.55 1.50
N HIS A 38 -15.14 -9.28 2.30
CA HIS A 38 -14.78 -8.83 3.63
C HIS A 38 -13.94 -7.56 3.52
N THR A 39 -14.48 -6.46 4.06
CA THR A 39 -13.94 -5.12 3.86
C THR A 39 -13.89 -4.37 5.17
N GLU A 40 -12.69 -3.95 5.56
CA GLU A 40 -12.45 -3.04 6.68
C GLU A 40 -12.19 -1.62 6.15
N ARG A 41 -12.22 -0.63 7.05
CA ARG A 41 -11.86 0.75 6.72
C ARG A 41 -10.49 1.08 7.31
N PHE A 42 -9.65 1.68 6.48
CA PHE A 42 -8.42 2.31 6.92
C PHE A 42 -8.44 3.76 6.43
N LEU A 43 -8.65 4.71 7.34
CA LEU A 43 -8.90 6.12 7.00
C LEU A 43 -10.06 6.24 5.99
N ASP A 44 -9.85 6.93 4.86
CA ASP A 44 -10.81 7.04 3.75
C ASP A 44 -10.57 5.99 2.63
N MET A 45 -10.04 4.82 3.00
CA MET A 45 -9.75 3.73 2.07
C MET A 45 -10.43 2.43 2.49
N ALA A 46 -10.69 1.58 1.50
CA ALA A 46 -11.17 0.21 1.69
C ALA A 46 -9.99 -0.75 1.85
N LEU A 47 -9.97 -1.51 2.95
CA LEU A 47 -9.02 -2.59 3.20
C LEU A 47 -9.70 -3.93 2.89
N THR A 48 -9.11 -4.67 1.94
CA THR A 48 -9.54 -6.03 1.58
C THR A 48 -8.39 -7.01 1.67
N TYR A 49 -8.70 -8.31 1.72
CA TYR A 49 -7.71 -9.38 1.88
C TYR A 49 -7.72 -10.31 0.69
N HIS A 50 -6.53 -10.60 0.13
CA HIS A 50 -6.37 -11.42 -1.06
C HIS A 50 -5.36 -12.53 -0.80
N VAL A 51 -5.72 -13.75 -1.12
CA VAL A 51 -4.83 -14.92 -0.98
C VAL A 51 -4.17 -15.18 -2.31
N THR A 52 -2.84 -15.20 -2.30
CA THR A 52 -2.05 -15.52 -3.49
C THR A 52 -1.88 -17.03 -3.63
N ILE A 53 -2.06 -17.54 -4.84
CA ILE A 53 -1.87 -18.95 -5.16
C ILE A 53 -0.57 -19.08 -5.94
N ARG A 54 0.42 -19.75 -5.36
CA ARG A 54 1.64 -20.13 -6.08
C ARG A 54 1.31 -21.30 -7.02
N GLN A 55 1.31 -21.06 -8.33
CA GLN A 55 1.31 -22.13 -9.33
C GLN A 55 2.70 -22.24 -9.95
N GLU A 56 3.36 -23.37 -9.74
CA GLU A 56 4.69 -23.66 -10.30
C GLU A 56 4.70 -23.79 -11.83
N ALA A 57 3.53 -23.99 -12.46
CA ALA A 57 3.40 -24.28 -13.90
C ALA A 57 3.08 -23.06 -14.78
N LEU A 58 2.78 -21.90 -14.21
CA LEU A 58 2.51 -20.67 -14.95
C LEU A 58 3.56 -19.63 -14.56
N SER A 59 4.63 -19.58 -15.34
CA SER A 59 5.56 -18.45 -15.31
C SER A 59 4.76 -17.15 -15.50
N ASP A 60 4.78 -16.29 -14.49
CA ASP A 60 4.27 -14.91 -14.47
C ASP A 60 2.77 -14.63 -14.19
N SER A 61 1.92 -15.62 -13.90
CA SER A 61 0.52 -15.32 -13.51
C SER A 61 0.22 -15.69 -12.05
N LEU A 62 0.25 -14.69 -11.17
CA LEU A 62 -0.24 -14.81 -9.80
C LEU A 62 -1.78 -14.88 -9.82
N VAL A 63 -2.32 -16.09 -9.67
CA VAL A 63 -3.75 -16.26 -9.42
C VAL A 63 -4.01 -15.89 -7.97
N SER A 64 -5.04 -15.09 -7.71
CA SER A 64 -5.48 -14.75 -6.35
C SER A 64 -6.99 -14.83 -6.22
N PHE A 65 -7.46 -15.04 -4.99
CA PHE A 65 -8.87 -14.87 -4.64
C PHE A 65 -9.01 -13.92 -3.45
N VAL A 66 -10.17 -13.28 -3.35
CA VAL A 66 -10.48 -12.32 -2.30
C VAL A 66 -11.23 -13.01 -1.15
N ILE A 67 -10.94 -12.62 0.09
CA ILE A 67 -11.68 -13.07 1.26
C ILE A 67 -13.08 -12.46 1.25
N THR A 68 -14.09 -13.32 1.41
CA THR A 68 -15.50 -12.93 1.48
C THR A 68 -16.02 -13.11 2.89
N GLU A 69 -17.12 -12.44 3.24
CA GLU A 69 -17.78 -12.61 4.54
C GLU A 69 -18.15 -14.08 4.80
N GLY A 70 -18.58 -14.80 3.76
CA GLY A 70 -18.87 -16.23 3.86
C GLY A 70 -17.63 -17.07 4.20
N MET A 71 -16.42 -16.65 3.79
CA MET A 71 -15.19 -17.35 4.18
C MET A 71 -14.82 -17.08 5.65
N ILE A 72 -15.03 -15.85 6.13
CA ILE A 72 -14.86 -15.51 7.54
C ILE A 72 -15.73 -16.42 8.41
N GLU A 73 -17.02 -16.52 8.09
CA GLU A 73 -17.99 -17.31 8.84
C GLU A 73 -17.72 -18.82 8.75
N ASN A 74 -17.57 -19.37 7.54
CA ASN A 74 -17.48 -20.82 7.34
C ASN A 74 -16.14 -21.42 7.78
N LEU A 75 -15.05 -20.64 7.72
CA LEU A 75 -13.72 -21.10 8.11
C LEU A 75 -13.32 -20.63 9.52
N LEU A 76 -14.22 -19.92 10.22
CA LEU A 76 -13.97 -19.35 11.55
C LEU A 76 -12.66 -18.55 11.58
N LEU A 77 -12.49 -17.68 10.58
CA LEU A 77 -11.36 -16.76 10.53
C LEU A 77 -11.61 -15.63 11.53
N ASP A 78 -10.64 -15.37 12.38
CA ASP A 78 -10.68 -14.18 13.24
C ASP A 78 -10.21 -12.97 12.41
N PRO A 79 -11.02 -11.90 12.28
CA PRO A 79 -10.63 -10.74 11.47
C PRO A 79 -9.35 -10.04 11.94
N SER A 80 -9.11 -10.00 13.26
CA SER A 80 -7.90 -9.39 13.81
C SER A 80 -6.66 -10.22 13.48
N GLU A 81 -6.75 -11.55 13.64
CA GLU A 81 -5.70 -12.50 13.24
C GLU A 81 -5.42 -12.42 11.73
N LEU A 82 -6.47 -12.34 10.91
CA LEU A 82 -6.38 -12.20 9.45
C LEU A 82 -5.60 -10.94 9.07
N SER A 83 -5.96 -9.81 9.69
CA SER A 83 -5.33 -8.52 9.45
C SER A 83 -3.85 -8.53 9.85
N GLU A 84 -3.53 -9.03 11.04
CA GLU A 84 -2.14 -9.14 11.52
C GLU A 84 -1.29 -10.02 10.59
N LYS A 85 -1.81 -11.18 10.18
CA LYS A 85 -1.11 -12.08 9.25
C LYS A 85 -0.91 -11.43 7.88
N ALA A 86 -1.93 -10.77 7.35
CA ALA A 86 -1.84 -10.10 6.07
C ALA A 86 -0.72 -9.03 6.09
N VAL A 87 -0.75 -8.13 7.08
CA VAL A 87 0.26 -7.07 7.24
C VAL A 87 1.67 -7.65 7.42
N LYS A 88 1.79 -8.75 8.17
CA LYS A 88 3.07 -9.46 8.34
C LYS A 88 3.57 -10.08 7.04
N ASN A 89 2.70 -10.72 6.26
CA ASN A 89 3.06 -11.36 5.00
C ASN A 89 3.52 -10.33 3.96
N LEU A 90 2.86 -9.16 3.90
CA LEU A 90 3.25 -8.06 3.01
C LEU A 90 4.68 -7.56 3.30
N ALA A 91 5.05 -7.50 4.58
CA ALA A 91 6.36 -7.02 5.02
C ALA A 91 7.53 -7.98 4.74
N SER A 92 7.28 -9.13 4.10
CA SER A 92 8.34 -10.08 3.75
C SER A 92 9.25 -9.60 2.61
N ASP A 93 8.76 -8.71 1.74
CA ASP A 93 9.52 -8.21 0.59
C ASP A 93 9.03 -6.83 0.11
N TYR A 94 9.70 -5.78 0.60
CA TYR A 94 9.40 -4.38 0.29
C TYR A 94 10.66 -3.58 -0.04
N ARG A 95 10.47 -2.39 -0.58
CA ARG A 95 11.53 -1.44 -0.92
C ARG A 95 11.12 -0.03 -0.52
N ILE A 96 12.06 0.68 0.10
CA ILE A 96 11.98 2.12 0.37
C ILE A 96 13.15 2.75 -0.37
N THR A 97 12.86 3.49 -1.44
CA THR A 97 13.89 4.04 -2.32
C THR A 97 13.69 5.54 -2.48
N PRO A 98 14.75 6.37 -2.42
CA PRO A 98 14.66 7.77 -2.79
C PRO A 98 14.11 7.94 -4.20
N LEU A 99 13.12 8.81 -4.38
CA LEU A 99 12.47 9.06 -5.68
C LEU A 99 13.51 9.43 -6.74
N PHE A 100 14.50 10.26 -6.39
CA PHE A 100 15.53 10.70 -7.34
C PHE A 100 16.46 9.58 -7.79
N ASP A 101 16.67 8.54 -6.97
CA ASP A 101 17.43 7.36 -7.39
C ASP A 101 16.64 6.52 -8.39
N ILE A 102 15.32 6.39 -8.20
CA ILE A 102 14.42 5.76 -9.17
C ILE A 102 14.48 6.51 -10.51
N LEU A 103 14.30 7.84 -10.48
CA LEU A 103 14.33 8.69 -11.69
C LEU A 103 15.68 8.61 -12.41
N LYS A 104 16.79 8.62 -11.66
CA LYS A 104 18.13 8.44 -12.21
C LYS A 104 18.29 7.07 -12.87
N GLY A 105 17.70 6.02 -12.31
CA GLY A 105 17.65 4.68 -12.91
C GLY A 105 16.94 4.66 -14.28
N PHE A 106 15.96 5.55 -14.49
CA PHE A 106 15.31 5.78 -15.77
C PHE A 106 16.10 6.69 -16.73
N GLY A 107 17.32 7.10 -16.37
CA GLY A 107 18.15 7.97 -17.20
C GLY A 107 17.74 9.44 -17.19
N LEU A 108 16.88 9.86 -16.26
CA LEU A 108 16.54 11.26 -16.07
C LEU A 108 17.71 11.97 -15.38
N ASP A 109 18.11 13.12 -15.94
CA ASP A 109 19.13 13.97 -15.31
C ASP A 109 18.53 14.62 -14.06
N THR A 110 18.80 13.99 -12.93
CA THR A 110 18.40 14.54 -11.65
C THR A 110 19.43 15.53 -11.13
N SER A 111 20.63 15.72 -11.67
CA SER A 111 21.72 16.49 -11.03
C SER A 111 21.35 17.88 -10.48
N LYS A 112 20.32 18.54 -11.05
CA LYS A 112 19.78 19.83 -10.60
C LYS A 112 18.72 19.76 -9.49
N HIS A 113 18.31 18.58 -9.05
CA HIS A 113 17.33 18.43 -7.97
C HIS A 113 17.88 18.97 -6.64
N GLN A 114 19.18 18.82 -6.39
CA GLN A 114 19.86 19.46 -5.25
C GLN A 114 19.88 20.99 -5.34
N GLU A 115 19.76 21.57 -6.54
CA GLU A 115 19.64 23.03 -6.73
C GLU A 115 18.19 23.50 -6.53
N LEU A 116 17.20 22.67 -6.89
CA LEU A 116 15.76 22.96 -6.75
C LEU A 116 15.23 22.74 -5.33
N PHE A 117 15.71 21.70 -4.64
CA PHE A 117 15.28 21.32 -3.29
C PHE A 117 16.35 21.59 -2.22
N GLY A 118 17.54 22.06 -2.60
CA GLY A 118 18.62 22.42 -1.68
C GLY A 118 19.31 21.24 -0.99
N GLN A 119 20.20 21.56 -0.04
CA GLN A 119 20.72 20.64 1.00
C GLN A 119 19.70 20.48 2.15
N ASP A 120 18.42 20.72 1.88
CA ASP A 120 17.37 20.64 2.87
C ASP A 120 17.04 19.15 3.09
N PRO A 121 17.20 18.60 4.32
CA PRO A 121 16.76 17.25 4.64
C PRO A 121 15.27 17.01 4.32
N GLY A 122 14.47 18.09 4.18
CA GLY A 122 13.11 18.07 3.67
C GLY A 122 12.92 17.73 2.18
N ALA A 123 14.01 17.55 1.43
CA ALA A 123 14.01 17.16 0.02
C ALA A 123 13.95 15.64 -0.19
N GLU A 124 14.09 14.86 0.88
CA GLU A 124 14.13 13.40 0.77
C GLU A 124 12.71 12.83 0.58
N LEU A 125 12.33 12.64 -0.69
CA LEU A 125 11.12 11.92 -1.07
C LEU A 125 11.42 10.42 -1.13
N LEU A 126 10.75 9.64 -0.30
CA LEU A 126 10.90 8.19 -0.27
C LEU A 126 9.68 7.53 -0.92
N VAL A 127 9.92 6.62 -1.86
CA VAL A 127 8.89 5.78 -2.45
C VAL A 127 8.90 4.43 -1.73
N ALA A 128 7.78 4.07 -1.11
CA ALA A 128 7.59 2.78 -0.45
C ALA A 128 6.67 1.88 -1.30
N THR A 129 7.16 0.71 -1.67
CA THR A 129 6.41 -0.27 -2.48
C THR A 129 6.85 -1.71 -2.19
N THR A 130 6.11 -2.70 -2.68
CA THR A 130 6.48 -4.12 -2.64
C THR A 130 7.51 -4.44 -3.72
N ALA A 131 8.27 -5.53 -3.59
CA ALA A 131 9.30 -5.86 -4.58
C ALA A 131 8.80 -6.15 -5.99
N ASN A 132 7.53 -6.56 -6.13
CA ASN A 132 6.85 -6.73 -7.41
C ASN A 132 6.10 -5.46 -7.87
N CYS A 133 6.22 -4.36 -7.14
CA CYS A 133 5.55 -3.07 -7.39
C CYS A 133 4.03 -3.19 -7.47
N MET A 134 3.42 -4.07 -6.66
CA MET A 134 1.98 -4.31 -6.66
C MET A 134 1.38 -4.19 -5.26
N HIS A 135 0.34 -3.37 -5.14
CA HIS A 135 -0.40 -3.15 -3.89
C HIS A 135 0.44 -2.69 -2.69
N GLY A 136 1.59 -2.06 -2.94
CA GLY A 136 2.53 -1.63 -1.92
C GLY A 136 2.07 -0.43 -1.08
N ALA A 137 1.02 0.28 -1.47
CA ALA A 137 0.45 1.32 -0.61
C ALA A 137 -0.06 0.75 0.74
N ALA A 138 -0.42 -0.55 0.78
CA ALA A 138 -0.81 -1.24 2.00
C ALA A 138 0.33 -1.37 3.04
N LEU A 139 1.58 -1.05 2.69
CA LEU A 139 2.69 -0.93 3.65
C LEU A 139 2.41 0.14 4.71
N MET A 140 1.49 1.10 4.47
CA MET A 140 0.99 2.04 5.47
C MET A 140 0.34 1.38 6.70
N LEU A 141 -0.04 0.10 6.61
CA LEU A 141 -0.60 -0.65 7.73
C LEU A 141 0.46 -1.23 8.66
N ASN A 142 1.75 -1.19 8.26
CA ASN A 142 2.85 -1.82 8.97
C ASN A 142 3.67 -0.79 9.76
N THR A 143 3.37 -0.65 11.05
CA THR A 143 4.06 0.31 11.94
C THR A 143 5.59 0.14 11.96
N PRO A 144 6.19 -1.07 12.01
CA PRO A 144 7.64 -1.23 11.87
C PRO A 144 8.24 -0.61 10.59
N ILE A 145 7.57 -0.74 9.45
CA ILE A 145 8.04 -0.13 8.19
C ILE A 145 7.90 1.39 8.24
N LEU A 146 6.81 1.91 8.80
CA LEU A 146 6.66 3.35 9.01
C LEU A 146 7.70 3.91 9.99
N ALA A 147 8.10 3.13 11.00
CA ALA A 147 9.18 3.48 11.92
C ALA A 147 10.53 3.59 11.19
N GLU A 148 10.84 2.68 10.25
CA GLU A 148 12.04 2.78 9.41
C GLU A 148 12.07 4.07 8.58
N ILE A 149 10.92 4.46 8.00
CA ILE A 149 10.79 5.74 7.29
C ILE A 149 10.96 6.92 8.25
N HIS A 150 10.35 6.84 9.43
CA HIS A 150 10.42 7.88 10.46
C HIS A 150 11.85 8.08 10.99
N GLU A 151 12.68 7.03 11.09
CA GLU A 151 14.10 7.16 11.44
C GLU A 151 14.88 8.04 10.45
N ARG A 152 14.44 8.10 9.19
CA ARG A 152 15.06 8.93 8.14
C ARG A 152 14.47 10.33 8.07
N LEU A 153 13.14 10.44 8.15
CA LEU A 153 12.42 11.69 7.84
C LEU A 153 11.93 12.45 9.08
N GLY A 154 11.95 11.83 10.27
CA GLY A 154 11.13 12.29 11.41
C GLY A 154 9.65 12.08 11.13
N ALA A 155 8.76 12.90 11.70
CA ALA A 155 7.36 12.92 11.30
C ALA A 155 7.26 13.22 9.79
N PHE A 156 6.38 12.53 9.07
CA PHE A 156 6.33 12.63 7.61
C PHE A 156 4.91 12.62 7.06
N ILE A 157 4.71 13.36 5.96
CA ILE A 157 3.49 13.33 5.16
C ILE A 157 3.55 12.14 4.21
N ILE A 158 2.42 11.44 4.08
CA ILE A 158 2.18 10.36 3.13
C ILE A 158 1.28 10.88 2.01
N LEU A 159 1.70 10.62 0.77
CA LEU A 159 0.98 10.93 -0.46
C LEU A 159 0.55 9.61 -1.13
N PRO A 160 -0.70 9.16 -0.90
CA PRO A 160 -1.21 7.85 -1.30
C PRO A 160 -2.02 7.90 -2.62
N SER A 161 -1.47 8.49 -3.69
CA SER A 161 -2.19 8.59 -4.97
C SER A 161 -2.45 7.21 -5.62
N SER A 162 -1.50 6.28 -5.49
CA SER A 162 -1.49 4.97 -6.14
C SER A 162 -1.84 3.85 -5.16
N VAL A 163 -2.49 2.79 -5.63
CA VAL A 163 -2.63 1.54 -4.83
C VAL A 163 -1.31 0.78 -4.73
N HIS A 164 -0.34 1.03 -5.63
CA HIS A 164 0.88 0.25 -5.77
C HIS A 164 2.05 0.76 -4.92
N GLU A 165 2.01 2.02 -4.50
CA GLU A 165 3.06 2.67 -3.71
C GLU A 165 2.50 3.88 -2.97
N PHE A 166 3.23 4.35 -1.96
CA PHE A 166 3.03 5.69 -1.42
C PHE A 166 4.35 6.46 -1.41
N ILE A 167 4.25 7.78 -1.47
CA ILE A 167 5.41 8.67 -1.31
C ILE A 167 5.39 9.25 0.11
N ALA A 168 6.51 9.16 0.82
CA ALA A 168 6.73 9.81 2.09
C ALA A 168 7.65 11.03 1.92
N MET A 169 7.32 12.11 2.60
CA MET A 169 8.13 13.33 2.64
C MET A 169 8.18 13.91 4.06
N PRO A 170 9.30 14.50 4.51
CA PRO A 170 9.39 15.09 5.83
C PRO A 170 8.29 16.12 6.09
N TYR A 171 7.66 16.03 7.26
CA TYR A 171 6.69 17.01 7.68
C TYR A 171 7.41 18.28 8.17
N LYS A 172 6.94 19.43 7.68
CA LYS A 172 7.39 20.75 8.13
C LYS A 172 6.19 21.52 8.66
N PRO A 173 6.30 22.25 9.78
CA PRO A 173 5.20 23.07 10.31
C PRO A 173 4.67 24.09 9.29
N GLU A 174 5.51 24.55 8.37
CA GLU A 174 5.17 25.52 7.33
C GLU A 174 4.68 24.87 6.02
N ALA A 175 4.50 23.54 6.00
CA ALA A 175 4.02 22.84 4.81
C ALA A 175 2.59 23.27 4.46
N ASP A 176 2.36 23.57 3.18
CA ASP A 176 1.03 23.87 2.65
C ASP A 176 0.27 22.56 2.41
N ILE A 177 -0.36 22.06 3.48
CA ILE A 177 -1.18 20.85 3.48
C ILE A 177 -2.28 20.88 2.40
N PRO A 178 -3.07 21.97 2.24
CA PRO A 178 -4.00 22.11 1.13
C PRO A 178 -3.37 21.94 -0.25
N ALA A 179 -2.21 22.55 -0.51
CA ALA A 179 -1.53 22.42 -1.80
C ALA A 179 -1.04 20.99 -2.07
N LEU A 180 -0.53 20.29 -1.05
CA LEU A 180 -0.12 18.88 -1.16
C LEU A 180 -1.33 17.97 -1.46
N ALA A 181 -2.45 18.19 -0.78
CA ALA A 181 -3.69 17.47 -1.07
C ALA A 181 -4.18 17.73 -2.50
N GLU A 182 -4.08 18.97 -2.99
CA GLU A 182 -4.47 19.30 -4.35
C GLU A 182 -3.54 18.68 -5.41
N MET A 183 -2.25 18.55 -5.10
CA MET A 183 -1.30 17.81 -5.94
C MET A 183 -1.72 16.34 -6.06
N VAL A 184 -2.06 15.68 -4.96
CA VAL A 184 -2.56 14.29 -4.97
C VAL A 184 -3.83 14.16 -5.82
N ARG A 185 -4.80 15.06 -5.65
CA ARG A 185 -6.02 15.08 -6.46
C ARG A 185 -5.73 15.28 -7.95
N THR A 186 -4.79 16.15 -8.27
CA THR A 186 -4.40 16.40 -9.67
C THR A 186 -3.83 15.13 -10.29
N ILE A 187 -2.85 14.48 -9.64
CA ILE A 187 -2.25 13.23 -10.10
C ILE A 187 -3.31 12.15 -10.29
N ASN A 188 -4.22 11.98 -9.32
CA ASN A 188 -5.30 11.02 -9.43
C ASN A 188 -6.15 11.28 -10.68
N ASN A 189 -6.50 12.53 -10.96
CA ASN A 189 -7.39 12.88 -12.06
C ASN A 189 -6.72 12.87 -13.45
N THR A 190 -5.41 13.12 -13.53
CA THR A 190 -4.72 13.29 -14.83
C THR A 190 -3.77 12.16 -15.20
N GLU A 191 -3.12 11.51 -14.23
CA GLU A 191 -2.01 10.58 -14.50
C GLU A 191 -2.35 9.11 -14.23
N LEU A 192 -3.40 8.84 -13.44
CA LEU A 192 -3.74 7.48 -12.99
C LEU A 192 -5.06 6.97 -13.57
N LEU A 193 -5.06 5.69 -13.95
CA LEU A 193 -6.28 4.95 -14.26
C LEU A 193 -7.12 4.82 -13.00
N GLU A 194 -8.45 4.83 -13.14
CA GLU A 194 -9.39 4.75 -12.00
C GLU A 194 -9.10 3.59 -11.05
N ARG A 195 -8.71 2.43 -11.59
CA ARG A 195 -8.38 1.23 -10.82
C ARG A 195 -7.09 1.32 -10.00
N ASP A 196 -6.20 2.24 -10.36
CA ASP A 196 -4.88 2.39 -9.73
C ASP A 196 -4.88 3.55 -8.72
N ARG A 197 -5.94 4.37 -8.69
CA ARG A 197 -6.13 5.46 -7.72
C ARG A 197 -6.45 4.91 -6.33
N LEU A 198 -5.84 5.48 -5.32
CA LEU A 198 -6.06 5.08 -3.94
C LEU A 198 -6.85 6.11 -3.12
N SER A 199 -6.29 7.28 -2.81
CA SER A 199 -7.01 8.31 -2.05
C SER A 199 -6.73 9.73 -2.58
N ASN A 200 -7.71 10.61 -2.40
CA ASN A 200 -7.60 12.06 -2.67
C ASN A 200 -7.09 12.85 -1.46
N SER A 201 -6.81 12.17 -0.35
CA SER A 201 -6.29 12.74 0.89
C SER A 201 -4.79 12.58 0.99
N ILE A 202 -4.20 13.28 1.95
CA ILE A 202 -2.85 13.05 2.44
C ILE A 202 -2.92 12.66 3.91
N TYR A 203 -1.89 11.98 4.39
CA TYR A 203 -1.81 11.57 5.79
C TYR A 203 -0.52 12.05 6.45
N LEU A 204 -0.48 12.06 7.76
CA LEU A 204 0.70 12.30 8.58
C LEU A 204 0.99 11.04 9.40
N PHE A 205 2.24 10.61 9.40
CA PHE A 205 2.74 9.70 10.42
C PHE A 205 3.48 10.51 11.49
N ASP A 206 2.97 10.49 12.71
CA ASP A 206 3.47 11.28 13.85
C ASP A 206 4.55 10.59 14.68
N GLY A 207 4.97 9.39 14.26
CA GLY A 207 5.89 8.52 15.01
C GLY A 207 5.19 7.35 15.72
N ASP A 208 3.87 7.35 15.82
CA ASP A 208 3.07 6.28 16.41
C ASP A 208 2.03 5.74 15.42
N LYS A 209 1.28 6.63 14.77
CA LYS A 209 0.14 6.26 13.92
C LYS A 209 -0.01 7.16 12.70
N VAL A 210 -0.72 6.63 11.70
CA VAL A 210 -1.15 7.39 10.53
C VAL A 210 -2.45 8.11 10.84
N ILE A 211 -2.47 9.43 10.63
CA ILE A 211 -3.61 10.32 10.90
C ILE A 211 -3.86 11.29 9.74
N PHE A 212 -5.05 11.90 9.73
CA PHE A 212 -5.30 13.07 8.88
C PHE A 212 -4.58 14.30 9.48
N PRO A 213 -3.78 15.04 8.68
CA PRO A 213 -3.13 16.28 9.12
C PRO A 213 -4.10 17.45 9.26
#